data_AF-A0A2X2C1X1-F1
#
_entry.id   AF-A0A2X2C1X1-F1
#
_cell.length_a   1.000
_cell.length_b   1.000
_cell.length_c   1.000
_cell.angle_alpha   90.00
_cell.angle_beta   90.00
_cell.angle_gamma   90.00
#
_symmetry.space_group_name_H-M   'P 1'
#
loop_
_entity.id
_entity.type
_entity.pdbx_description
1 polymer ?
#
loop_
_entity_poly.entity_id
_entity_poly.type
_entity_poly.pdbx_seq_one_letter_code
_entity_poly.pdbx_strand_id
1 'polypeptide(L)'
;MELNLCWWNIGISPPTKSKQNVKTEKVGLAKKYLEELIIKKTLDIIALSEVSENEGYAFKQLATQLKMGYIDLSGKIGRIIIDISLIYQMNKLEFISSKFLTKLQPDNRMVRVGVAVVFKEIEHQKIITLFLSHWPSILSANDTTREVAAAGLRSSINKLFENNGDDVQFICMGDYNTEPYSNAMLNILYATRDYHLIKKEKKTII
;
A
#
# COMPACT_ATOMS: atom_id res chain seq x y z
N MET A 1 -10.09 -13.59 -13.78
CA MET A 1 -10.29 -12.14 -13.69
C MET A 1 -9.02 -11.34 -13.90
N GLU A 2 -9.12 -10.20 -14.59
CA GLU A 2 -8.09 -9.14 -14.64
C GLU A 2 -8.41 -8.07 -13.58
N LEU A 3 -7.37 -7.58 -12.89
CA LEU A 3 -7.47 -6.53 -11.87
C LEU A 3 -6.60 -5.34 -12.30
N ASN A 4 -7.22 -4.16 -12.43
CA ASN A 4 -6.52 -2.91 -12.70
C ASN A 4 -6.21 -2.18 -11.39
N LEU A 5 -4.92 -2.06 -11.06
CA LEU A 5 -4.47 -1.46 -9.80
C LEU A 5 -3.85 -0.07 -10.03
N CYS A 6 -4.04 0.83 -9.07
CA CYS A 6 -3.42 2.14 -9.04
C CYS A 6 -2.88 2.44 -7.64
N TRP A 7 -1.61 2.85 -7.56
CA TRP A 7 -1.05 3.51 -6.39
C TRP A 7 -0.91 4.99 -6.70
N TRP A 8 -1.38 5.86 -5.81
CA TRP A 8 -1.17 7.30 -5.94
C TRP A 8 -0.81 7.94 -4.60
N ASN A 9 0.43 8.37 -4.46
CA ASN A 9 0.77 9.38 -3.45
C ASN A 9 0.20 10.73 -3.90
N ILE A 10 -0.88 11.19 -3.25
CA ILE A 10 -1.61 12.39 -3.68
C ILE A 10 -1.00 13.70 -3.17
N GLY A 11 -0.02 13.64 -2.28
CA GLY A 11 0.70 14.84 -1.80
C GLY A 11 -0.18 15.85 -1.06
N ILE A 12 -1.35 15.45 -0.55
CA ILE A 12 -2.28 16.38 0.11
C ILE A 12 -1.87 16.56 1.57
N SER A 13 -1.71 15.47 2.31
CA SER A 13 -1.44 15.46 3.74
C SER A 13 -0.31 14.50 4.08
N PRO A 14 0.95 14.96 4.02
CA PRO A 14 2.08 14.13 4.41
C PRO A 14 1.98 13.72 5.89
N PRO A 15 2.61 12.60 6.29
CA PRO A 15 2.47 11.99 7.60
C PRO A 15 3.28 12.73 8.67
N THR A 16 2.88 13.97 8.96
CA THR A 16 3.51 14.88 9.91
C THR A 16 2.73 14.92 11.24
N LYS A 17 3.40 15.29 12.34
CA LYS A 17 2.74 15.40 13.66
C LYS A 17 1.79 16.60 13.79
N SER A 18 1.96 17.64 12.98
CA SER A 18 1.09 18.82 13.00
C SER A 18 -0.23 18.54 12.29
N LYS A 19 -1.34 18.96 12.91
CA LYS A 19 -2.63 18.99 12.24
C LYS A 19 -2.53 19.97 11.06
N GLN A 20 -2.78 19.49 9.86
CA GLN A 20 -2.91 20.32 8.67
C GLN A 20 -4.38 20.65 8.46
N ASN A 21 -4.66 21.88 8.00
CA ASN A 21 -6.00 22.24 7.55
C ASN A 21 -6.34 21.41 6.30
N VAL A 22 -7.60 20.99 6.18
CA VAL A 22 -8.09 20.28 5.01
C VAL A 22 -7.87 21.15 3.77
N LYS A 23 -7.16 20.61 2.77
CA LYS A 23 -6.85 21.35 1.53
C LYS A 23 -7.98 21.15 0.52
N THR A 24 -9.15 21.74 0.79
CA THR A 24 -10.41 21.49 0.06
C THR A 24 -10.28 21.55 -1.46
N GLU A 25 -9.54 22.54 -2.00
CA GLU A 25 -9.29 22.65 -3.44
C GLU A 25 -8.50 21.46 -4.00
N LYS A 26 -7.43 21.04 -3.32
CA LYS A 26 -6.63 19.88 -3.71
C LYS A 26 -7.43 18.59 -3.62
N VAL A 27 -8.25 18.44 -2.58
CA VAL A 27 -9.15 17.29 -2.42
C VAL A 27 -10.18 17.26 -3.56
N GLY A 28 -10.78 18.40 -3.89
CA GLY A 28 -11.72 18.51 -5.01
C GLY A 28 -11.09 18.13 -6.35
N LEU A 29 -9.88 18.60 -6.62
CA LEU A 29 -9.14 18.26 -7.83
C LEU A 29 -8.76 16.77 -7.89
N ALA A 30 -8.28 16.20 -6.78
CA ALA A 30 -7.96 14.79 -6.68
C ALA A 30 -9.19 13.91 -6.92
N LYS A 31 -10.36 14.27 -6.36
CA LYS A 31 -11.62 13.57 -6.59
C LYS A 31 -11.99 13.54 -8.08
N LYS A 32 -11.87 14.67 -8.78
CA LYS A 32 -12.16 14.76 -10.22
C LYS A 32 -11.25 13.83 -11.03
N TYR A 33 -9.95 13.81 -10.74
CA TYR A 33 -9.03 12.91 -11.43
C TYR A 33 -9.33 11.44 -11.12
N LEU A 34 -9.64 11.10 -9.87
CA LEU A 34 -10.01 9.74 -9.49
C LEU A 34 -11.27 9.28 -10.20
N GLU A 35 -12.31 10.11 -10.26
CA GLU A 35 -13.53 9.81 -11.00
C GLU A 35 -13.23 9.52 -12.47
N GLU A 36 -12.44 10.38 -13.13
CA GLU A 36 -12.05 10.16 -14.52
C GLU A 36 -11.22 8.88 -14.70
N LEU A 37 -10.27 8.60 -13.82
CA LEU A 37 -9.42 7.40 -13.89
C LEU A 37 -10.23 6.12 -13.66
N ILE A 38 -11.12 6.11 -12.67
CA ILE A 38 -12.00 4.97 -12.38
C ILE A 38 -12.86 4.64 -13.59
N ILE A 39 -13.50 5.65 -14.19
CA ILE A 39 -14.43 5.46 -15.30
C ILE A 39 -13.68 5.11 -16.59
N LYS A 40 -12.60 5.84 -16.94
CA LYS A 40 -11.91 5.67 -18.22
C LYS A 40 -10.92 4.52 -18.26
N LYS A 41 -10.29 4.19 -17.12
CA LYS A 41 -9.25 3.14 -17.00
C LYS A 41 -9.73 1.89 -16.29
N THR A 42 -11.02 1.84 -15.93
CA THR A 42 -11.66 0.67 -15.32
C THR A 42 -10.88 0.16 -14.11
N LEU A 43 -10.48 1.08 -13.23
CA LEU A 43 -9.65 0.75 -12.06
C LEU A 43 -10.47 -0.04 -11.04
N ASP A 44 -9.86 -1.10 -10.54
CA ASP A 44 -10.47 -2.03 -9.59
C ASP A 44 -9.99 -1.81 -8.15
N ILE A 45 -8.75 -1.36 -7.99
CA ILE A 45 -8.15 -1.02 -6.70
C ILE A 45 -7.34 0.27 -6.86
N ILE A 46 -7.61 1.23 -5.99
CA ILE A 46 -6.86 2.48 -5.90
C ILE A 46 -6.41 2.65 -4.47
N ALA A 47 -5.11 2.53 -4.22
CA ALA A 47 -4.49 2.87 -2.95
C ALA A 47 -3.95 4.30 -3.02
N LEU A 48 -4.34 5.10 -2.03
CA LEU A 48 -3.90 6.48 -1.87
C LEU A 48 -2.96 6.56 -0.67
N SER A 49 -1.90 7.37 -0.78
CA SER A 49 -1.10 7.80 0.37
C SER A 49 -1.06 9.31 0.49
N GLU A 50 -0.70 9.81 1.67
CA GLU A 50 -0.78 11.23 2.04
C GLU A 50 -2.22 11.78 2.05
N VAL A 51 -3.12 11.00 2.63
CA VAL A 51 -4.51 11.36 2.94
C VAL A 51 -4.66 11.41 4.46
N SER A 52 -5.16 12.51 5.01
CA SER A 52 -5.54 12.55 6.43
C SER A 52 -6.92 11.91 6.65
N GLU A 53 -7.21 11.47 7.88
CA GLU A 53 -8.53 10.92 8.26
C GLU A 53 -9.69 11.84 7.84
N ASN A 54 -9.55 13.15 8.07
CA ASN A 54 -10.54 14.16 7.70
C ASN A 54 -10.78 14.23 6.18
N GLU A 55 -9.71 14.11 5.38
CA GLU A 55 -9.80 14.10 3.91
C GLU A 55 -10.33 12.77 3.39
N GLY A 56 -10.08 11.68 4.12
CA GLY A 56 -10.61 10.34 3.85
C GLY A 56 -12.12 10.31 3.72
N TYR A 57 -12.83 11.16 4.48
CA TYR A 57 -14.29 11.30 4.35
C TYR A 57 -14.72 11.71 2.94
N ALA A 58 -14.00 12.63 2.29
CA ALA A 58 -14.33 13.10 0.96
C ALA A 58 -14.10 12.02 -0.12
N PHE A 59 -13.09 11.16 0.07
CA PHE A 59 -12.83 10.01 -0.80
C PHE A 59 -13.81 8.85 -0.55
N LYS A 60 -14.25 8.65 0.70
CA LYS A 60 -15.34 7.73 1.03
C LYS A 60 -16.64 8.13 0.32
N GLN A 61 -16.97 9.43 0.33
CA GLN A 61 -18.13 9.94 -0.41
C GLN A 61 -18.02 9.67 -1.91
N LEU A 62 -16.84 9.89 -2.51
CA LEU A 62 -16.60 9.58 -3.91
C LEU A 62 -16.80 8.09 -4.21
N ALA A 63 -16.22 7.22 -3.38
CA ALA A 63 -16.38 5.77 -3.54
C ALA A 63 -17.86 5.36 -3.50
N THR A 64 -18.64 5.88 -2.54
CA THR A 64 -20.09 5.64 -2.47
C THR A 64 -20.82 6.11 -3.73
N GLN A 65 -20.49 7.30 -4.25
CA GLN A 65 -21.08 7.83 -5.49
C GLN A 65 -20.80 6.91 -6.69
N LEU A 66 -19.59 6.35 -6.74
CA LEU A 66 -19.15 5.43 -7.79
C LEU A 66 -19.53 3.96 -7.52
N LYS A 67 -20.29 3.68 -6.46
CA LYS A 67 -20.68 2.32 -6.03
C LYS A 67 -19.49 1.40 -5.77
N MET A 68 -18.39 1.97 -5.28
CA MET A 68 -17.17 1.30 -4.88
C MET A 68 -17.05 1.25 -3.35
N GLY A 69 -16.22 0.34 -2.86
CA GLY A 69 -15.87 0.24 -1.44
C GLY A 69 -14.77 1.23 -1.10
N TYR A 70 -14.76 1.71 0.15
CA TYR A 70 -13.69 2.53 0.71
C TYR A 70 -13.22 1.92 2.03
N ILE A 71 -11.91 1.86 2.21
CA ILE A 71 -11.24 1.37 3.41
C ILE A 71 -10.30 2.46 3.89
N ASP A 72 -10.53 2.93 5.12
CA ASP A 72 -9.56 3.76 5.81
C ASP A 72 -8.49 2.85 6.43
N LEU A 73 -7.25 3.01 5.96
CA LEU A 73 -6.09 2.28 6.46
C LEU A 73 -5.13 3.23 7.19
N SER A 74 -5.58 4.47 7.47
CA SER A 74 -4.79 5.45 8.20
C SER A 74 -4.87 5.17 9.70
N GLY A 75 -3.85 5.61 10.43
CA GLY A 75 -3.81 5.39 11.87
C GLY A 75 -2.43 5.62 12.47
N LYS A 76 -2.30 5.28 13.75
CA LYS A 76 -1.08 5.54 14.52
C LYS A 76 -0.68 4.34 15.37
N ILE A 77 0.59 3.95 15.30
CA ILE A 77 1.20 2.95 16.20
C ILE A 77 2.35 3.61 16.95
N GLY A 78 2.13 3.94 18.22
CA GLY A 78 3.11 4.69 19.00
C GLY A 78 3.41 6.04 18.34
N ARG A 79 4.59 6.19 17.73
CA ARG A 79 5.00 7.40 16.99
C ARG A 79 4.86 7.27 15.47
N ILE A 80 4.56 6.09 14.96
CA ILE A 80 4.42 5.82 13.52
C ILE A 80 3.02 6.25 13.07
N ILE A 81 2.97 7.01 11.98
CA ILE A 81 1.74 7.42 11.31
C ILE A 81 1.62 6.62 10.02
N ILE A 82 0.46 6.00 9.79
CA ILE A 82 0.05 5.42 8.52
C ILE A 82 -0.99 6.35 7.92
N ASP A 83 -0.82 6.69 6.65
CA ASP A 83 -1.59 7.69 5.91
C ASP A 83 -2.07 7.12 4.58
N ILE A 84 -2.57 5.87 4.63
CA ILE A 84 -3.00 5.11 3.46
C ILE A 84 -4.52 4.95 3.50
N SER A 85 -5.17 5.02 2.35
CA SER A 85 -6.56 4.59 2.18
C SER A 85 -6.74 3.84 0.86
N LEU A 86 -7.86 3.15 0.69
CA LEU A 86 -8.09 2.31 -0.48
C LEU A 86 -9.53 2.40 -0.96
N ILE A 87 -9.71 2.57 -2.27
CA ILE A 87 -10.99 2.46 -2.99
C ILE A 87 -10.95 1.17 -3.82
N TYR A 88 -12.03 0.37 -3.83
CA TYR A 88 -12.05 -0.90 -4.58
C TYR A 88 -13.41 -1.29 -5.16
N GLN A 89 -13.39 -2.16 -6.17
CA GLN A 89 -14.59 -2.71 -6.79
C GLN A 89 -15.20 -3.85 -5.96
N MET A 90 -16.32 -3.57 -5.31
CA MET A 90 -17.00 -4.51 -4.40
C MET A 90 -17.63 -5.72 -5.11
N ASN A 91 -17.85 -5.63 -6.43
CA ASN A 91 -18.34 -6.75 -7.23
C ASN A 91 -17.23 -7.71 -7.68
N LYS A 92 -15.96 -7.33 -7.51
CA LYS A 92 -14.78 -8.16 -7.83
C LYS A 92 -14.07 -8.66 -6.59
N LEU A 93 -14.10 -7.88 -5.50
CA LEU A 93 -13.30 -8.11 -4.31
C LEU A 93 -14.14 -7.94 -3.04
N GLU A 94 -13.96 -8.86 -2.11
CA GLU A 94 -14.49 -8.82 -0.75
C GLU A 94 -13.34 -8.54 0.21
N PHE A 95 -13.43 -7.46 0.98
CA PHE A 95 -12.43 -7.14 2.01
C PHE A 95 -12.54 -8.11 3.18
N ILE A 96 -11.42 -8.73 3.57
CA ILE A 96 -11.36 -9.66 4.71
C ILE A 96 -10.76 -8.98 5.93
N SER A 97 -9.56 -8.43 5.80
CA SER A 97 -8.83 -7.85 6.94
C SER A 97 -7.70 -6.94 6.51
N SER A 98 -7.24 -6.11 7.43
CA SER A 98 -6.02 -5.32 7.27
C SER A 98 -5.17 -5.35 8.52
N LYS A 99 -3.84 -5.25 8.34
CA LYS A 99 -2.88 -5.22 9.44
C LYS A 99 -1.76 -4.24 9.16
N PHE A 100 -1.48 -3.35 10.11
CA PHE A 100 -0.31 -2.49 10.04
C PHE A 100 0.98 -3.28 10.19
N LEU A 101 1.97 -2.93 9.35
CA LEU A 101 3.28 -3.52 9.33
C LEU A 101 4.30 -2.51 9.86
N THR A 102 5.00 -2.91 10.89
CA THR A 102 6.11 -2.16 11.48
C THR A 102 7.26 -3.12 11.81
N LYS A 103 8.47 -2.58 11.91
CA LYS A 103 9.67 -3.34 12.29
C LYS A 103 10.33 -2.66 13.48
N LEU A 104 10.45 -3.40 14.59
CA LEU A 104 11.20 -2.96 15.76
C LEU A 104 12.69 -3.20 15.53
N GLN A 105 13.51 -2.19 15.76
CA GLN A 105 14.96 -2.27 15.74
C GLN A 105 15.53 -2.61 17.13
N PRO A 106 16.77 -3.11 17.22
CA PRO A 106 17.42 -3.44 18.50
C PRO A 106 17.49 -2.27 19.49
N ASP A 107 17.50 -1.03 19.00
CA ASP A 107 17.50 0.19 19.81
C ASP A 107 16.09 0.68 20.20
N ASN A 108 15.09 -0.19 20.09
CA ASN A 108 13.66 0.08 20.33
C ASN A 108 13.01 1.12 19.41
N ARG A 109 13.68 1.57 18.33
CA ARG A 109 13.02 2.39 17.32
C ARG A 109 12.13 1.52 16.43
N MET A 110 10.86 1.93 16.29
CA MET A 110 9.95 1.34 15.31
C MET A 110 10.14 2.01 13.95
N VAL A 111 10.13 1.20 12.89
CA VAL A 111 10.15 1.65 11.49
C VAL A 111 8.82 1.32 10.84
N ARG A 112 8.28 2.29 10.09
CA ARG A 112 7.09 2.12 9.26
C ARG A 112 7.41 1.23 8.07
N VAL A 113 6.68 0.13 7.91
CA VAL A 113 6.81 -0.75 6.74
C VAL A 113 5.66 -0.52 5.78
N GLY A 114 4.41 -0.57 6.25
CA GLY A 114 3.24 -0.45 5.40
C GLY A 114 1.98 -1.04 6.02
N VAL A 115 1.05 -1.51 5.19
CA VAL A 115 -0.20 -2.18 5.57
C VAL A 115 -0.38 -3.43 4.71
N ALA A 116 -0.64 -4.57 5.33
CA ALA A 116 -1.14 -5.76 4.64
C ALA A 116 -2.67 -5.68 4.57
N VAL A 117 -3.24 -5.87 3.39
CA VAL A 117 -4.69 -5.88 3.15
C VAL A 117 -5.05 -7.18 2.46
N VAL A 118 -5.96 -7.95 3.05
CA VAL A 118 -6.39 -9.24 2.51
C VAL A 118 -7.76 -9.08 1.86
N PHE A 119 -7.83 -9.44 0.60
CA PHE A 119 -9.07 -9.53 -0.17
C PHE A 119 -9.34 -10.98 -0.57
N LYS A 120 -10.62 -11.28 -0.75
CA LYS A 120 -11.09 -12.45 -1.48
C LYS A 120 -11.64 -11.99 -2.82
N GLU A 121 -11.11 -12.57 -3.88
CA GLU A 121 -11.58 -12.39 -5.25
C GLU A 121 -12.87 -13.19 -5.47
N ILE A 122 -13.91 -12.56 -5.99
CA ILE A 122 -15.27 -13.11 -5.96
C ILE A 122 -15.49 -14.21 -7.02
N GLU A 123 -14.94 -14.07 -8.22
CA GLU A 123 -15.19 -14.98 -9.35
C GLU A 123 -14.61 -16.38 -9.06
N HIS A 124 -13.37 -16.46 -8.59
CA HIS A 124 -12.66 -17.72 -8.35
C HIS A 124 -12.40 -18.03 -6.87
N GLN A 125 -12.92 -17.20 -5.96
CA GLN A 125 -12.78 -17.36 -4.51
C GLN A 125 -11.31 -17.38 -4.02
N LYS A 126 -10.41 -16.71 -4.76
CA LYS A 126 -8.97 -16.68 -4.45
C LYS A 126 -8.64 -15.60 -3.43
N ILE A 127 -7.68 -15.89 -2.54
CA ILE A 127 -7.18 -14.91 -1.59
C ILE A 127 -6.01 -14.13 -2.21
N ILE A 128 -6.09 -12.81 -2.13
CA ILE A 128 -5.05 -11.89 -2.62
C ILE A 128 -4.63 -10.99 -1.46
N THR A 129 -3.33 -10.92 -1.18
CA THR A 129 -2.77 -10.02 -0.17
C THR A 129 -2.08 -8.83 -0.83
N LEU A 130 -2.53 -7.61 -0.54
CA LEU A 130 -1.84 -6.39 -0.94
C LEU A 130 -0.93 -5.91 0.18
N PHE A 131 0.34 -5.67 -0.14
CA PHE A 131 1.29 -4.99 0.73
C PHE A 131 1.47 -3.55 0.26
N LEU A 132 0.80 -2.64 0.96
CA LEU A 132 0.74 -1.21 0.66
C LEU A 132 1.80 -0.46 1.47
N SER A 133 2.76 0.17 0.80
CA SER A 133 3.92 0.77 1.48
C SER A 133 4.04 2.27 1.20
N HIS A 134 4.15 3.07 2.25
CA HIS A 134 4.60 4.46 2.16
C HIS A 134 5.82 4.60 3.09
N TRP A 135 7.02 4.38 2.56
CA TRP A 135 8.24 4.35 3.37
C TRP A 135 8.66 5.75 3.82
N PRO A 136 9.49 5.86 4.87
CA PRO A 136 10.04 7.14 5.29
C PRO A 136 10.75 7.87 4.14
N SER A 137 10.43 9.15 3.98
CA SER A 137 11.00 9.99 2.93
C SER A 137 12.51 10.16 3.08
N ILE A 138 13.18 10.50 1.97
CA ILE A 138 14.62 10.80 1.94
C ILE A 138 14.98 11.93 2.91
N LEU A 139 14.09 12.91 3.10
CA LEU A 139 14.30 14.04 4.00
C LEU A 139 14.22 13.66 5.49
N SER A 140 13.49 12.60 5.82
CA SER A 140 13.20 12.22 7.21
C SER A 140 14.02 11.03 7.71
N ALA A 141 14.63 10.27 6.79
CA ALA A 141 15.34 9.04 7.11
C ALA A 141 16.45 8.73 6.10
N ASN A 142 17.45 7.99 6.57
CA ASN A 142 18.56 7.47 5.75
C ASN A 142 18.21 6.14 5.07
N ASP A 143 19.10 5.66 4.21
CA ASP A 143 18.91 4.40 3.48
C ASP A 143 18.79 3.21 4.42
N THR A 144 19.57 3.15 5.50
CA THR A 144 19.48 2.08 6.51
C THR A 144 18.06 1.95 7.09
N THR A 145 17.34 3.06 7.29
CA THR A 145 15.95 3.00 7.77
C THR A 145 15.02 2.38 6.72
N ARG A 146 15.24 2.69 5.43
CA ARG A 146 14.48 2.10 4.32
C ARG A 146 14.85 0.63 4.10
N GLU A 147 16.10 0.24 4.31
CA GLU A 147 16.55 -1.15 4.33
C GLU A 147 15.86 -1.96 5.43
N VAL A 148 15.67 -1.37 6.62
CA VAL A 148 14.88 -1.98 7.69
C VAL A 148 13.40 -2.13 7.29
N ALA A 149 12.84 -1.13 6.60
CA ALA A 149 11.49 -1.22 6.07
C ALA A 149 11.36 -2.35 5.03
N ALA A 150 12.32 -2.45 4.10
CA ALA A 150 12.42 -3.53 3.13
C ALA A 150 12.53 -4.90 3.79
N ALA A 151 13.38 -5.05 4.81
CA ALA A 151 13.51 -6.31 5.56
C ALA A 151 12.22 -6.67 6.30
N GLY A 152 11.51 -5.66 6.83
CA GLY A 152 10.20 -5.85 7.45
C GLY A 152 9.12 -6.30 6.46
N LEU A 153 9.10 -5.72 5.27
CA LEU A 153 8.20 -6.14 4.19
C LEU A 153 8.53 -7.57 3.74
N ARG A 154 9.82 -7.85 3.52
CA ARG A 154 10.26 -9.19 3.11
C ARG A 154 9.92 -10.26 4.14
N SER A 155 10.13 -9.97 5.42
CA SER A 155 9.73 -10.88 6.50
C SER A 155 8.21 -11.13 6.51
N SER A 156 7.40 -10.14 6.16
CA SER A 156 5.94 -10.31 6.08
C SER A 156 5.52 -11.19 4.89
N ILE A 157 6.20 -11.06 3.75
CA ILE A 157 6.00 -11.93 2.57
C ILE A 157 6.43 -13.36 2.88
N ASN A 158 7.60 -13.55 3.49
CA ASN A 158 8.06 -14.90 3.88
C ASN A 158 7.06 -15.58 4.82
N LYS A 159 6.53 -14.85 5.81
CA LYS A 159 5.48 -15.36 6.70
C LYS A 159 4.18 -15.72 5.95
N LEU A 160 3.85 -15.00 4.89
CA LEU A 160 2.69 -15.32 4.05
C LEU A 160 2.89 -16.70 3.40
N PHE A 161 4.07 -16.96 2.81
CA PHE A 161 4.44 -18.27 2.28
C PHE A 161 4.47 -19.36 3.36
N GLU A 162 5.10 -19.11 4.50
CA GLU A 162 5.21 -20.07 5.61
C GLU A 162 3.83 -20.52 6.11
N ASN A 163 2.86 -19.60 6.19
CA ASN A 163 1.54 -19.89 6.74
C ASN A 163 0.56 -20.51 5.73
N ASN A 164 0.77 -20.31 4.43
CA ASN A 164 -0.24 -20.62 3.41
C ASN A 164 0.31 -21.43 2.21
N GLY A 165 1.60 -21.74 2.20
CA GLY A 165 2.26 -22.47 1.12
C GLY A 165 2.63 -21.61 -0.09
N ASP A 166 2.90 -22.29 -1.21
CA ASP A 166 3.61 -21.70 -2.36
C ASP A 166 2.68 -21.01 -3.35
N ASP A 167 1.38 -21.28 -3.25
CA ASP A 167 0.34 -20.79 -4.14
C ASP A 167 -0.25 -19.44 -3.70
N VAL A 168 0.36 -18.78 -2.71
CA VAL A 168 -0.06 -17.47 -2.24
C VAL A 168 0.03 -16.42 -3.35
N GLN A 169 -0.99 -15.57 -3.42
CA GLN A 169 -1.02 -14.43 -4.33
C GLN A 169 -0.86 -13.15 -3.52
N PHE A 170 0.15 -12.35 -3.87
CA PHE A 170 0.33 -11.05 -3.27
C PHE A 170 0.80 -10.02 -4.29
N ILE A 171 0.58 -8.75 -3.97
CA ILE A 171 1.03 -7.61 -4.75
C ILE A 171 1.68 -6.61 -3.78
N CYS A 172 2.89 -6.18 -4.10
CA CYS A 172 3.55 -5.08 -3.41
C CYS A 172 3.38 -3.81 -4.25
N MET A 173 2.83 -2.75 -3.65
CA MET A 173 2.70 -1.46 -4.30
C MET A 173 2.86 -0.34 -3.27
N GLY A 174 3.44 0.78 -3.69
CA GLY A 174 3.82 1.79 -2.72
C GLY A 174 4.65 2.93 -3.25
N ASP A 175 4.81 3.92 -2.40
CA ASP A 175 5.87 4.90 -2.45
C ASP A 175 6.99 4.43 -1.50
N TYR A 176 8.00 3.80 -2.08
CA TYR A 176 9.15 3.25 -1.34
C TYR A 176 10.20 4.31 -1.01
N ASN A 177 10.07 5.55 -1.52
CA ASN A 177 11.04 6.63 -1.30
C ASN A 177 12.51 6.18 -1.50
N THR A 178 12.75 5.28 -2.44
CA THR A 178 14.07 4.69 -2.72
C THR A 178 14.23 4.45 -4.22
N GLU A 179 15.47 4.51 -4.68
CA GLU A 179 15.81 4.23 -6.08
C GLU A 179 15.61 2.74 -6.42
N PRO A 180 15.21 2.39 -7.66
CA PRO A 180 14.98 1.00 -8.06
C PRO A 180 16.18 0.07 -7.86
N TYR A 181 17.41 0.59 -7.95
CA TYR A 181 18.65 -0.18 -7.81
C TYR A 181 19.29 -0.08 -6.41
N SER A 182 18.57 0.47 -5.43
CA SER A 182 19.08 0.56 -4.07
C SER A 182 19.26 -0.83 -3.44
N ASN A 183 20.11 -0.91 -2.43
CA ASN A 183 20.31 -2.14 -1.65
C ASN A 183 18.99 -2.66 -1.04
N ALA A 184 18.12 -1.75 -0.59
CA ALA A 184 16.80 -2.07 -0.07
C ALA A 184 15.93 -2.84 -1.09
N MET A 185 15.96 -2.42 -2.35
CA MET A 185 15.16 -3.05 -3.41
C MET A 185 15.81 -4.36 -3.91
N LEU A 186 17.08 -4.32 -4.30
CA LEU A 186 17.72 -5.44 -4.99
C LEU A 186 18.14 -6.58 -4.06
N ASN A 187 18.74 -6.26 -2.92
CA ASN A 187 19.41 -7.27 -2.09
C ASN A 187 18.62 -7.66 -0.84
N ILE A 188 17.69 -6.81 -0.39
CA ILE A 188 16.88 -7.08 0.80
C ILE A 188 15.49 -7.53 0.42
N LEU A 189 14.82 -6.75 -0.43
CA LEU A 189 13.48 -7.10 -0.90
C LEU A 189 13.50 -8.15 -2.02
N TYR A 190 14.62 -8.23 -2.75
CA TYR A 190 14.82 -9.07 -3.94
C TYR A 190 13.86 -8.74 -5.06
N ALA A 191 13.62 -7.45 -5.26
CA ALA A 191 12.81 -6.97 -6.37
C ALA A 191 13.57 -7.12 -7.69
N THR A 192 12.92 -7.66 -8.72
CA THR A 192 13.49 -7.75 -10.06
C THR A 192 12.50 -7.32 -11.13
N ARG A 193 13.04 -6.99 -12.30
CA ARG A 193 12.25 -6.78 -13.53
C ARG A 193 12.29 -7.99 -14.46
N ASP A 194 13.06 -9.02 -14.11
CA ASP A 194 13.20 -10.23 -14.90
C ASP A 194 12.04 -11.21 -14.64
N TYR A 195 11.07 -11.20 -15.57
CA TYR A 195 9.91 -12.09 -15.54
C TYR A 195 10.28 -13.58 -15.53
N HIS A 196 11.34 -13.98 -16.23
CA HIS A 196 11.75 -15.38 -16.29
C HIS A 196 12.30 -15.84 -14.94
N LEU A 197 13.04 -14.98 -14.27
CA LEU A 197 13.55 -15.23 -12.94
C LEU A 197 12.42 -15.32 -11.90
N ILE A 198 11.44 -14.41 -11.95
CA ILE A 198 10.24 -14.45 -11.09
C ILE A 198 9.48 -15.77 -11.27
N LYS A 199 9.31 -16.23 -12.52
CA LYS A 199 8.59 -17.49 -12.80
C LYS A 199 9.28 -18.72 -12.21
N LYS A 200 10.61 -18.70 -12.15
CA LYS A 200 11.43 -19.79 -11.61
C LYS A 200 11.52 -19.77 -10.08
N GLU A 201 11.67 -18.58 -9.49
CA GLU A 201 12.02 -18.39 -8.08
C GLU A 201 10.94 -17.60 -7.29
N LYS A 202 9.68 -18.03 -7.42
CA LYS A 202 8.50 -17.29 -6.90
C LYS A 202 8.53 -16.93 -5.40
N LYS A 203 9.24 -17.71 -4.58
CA LYS A 203 9.40 -17.45 -3.13
C LYS A 203 10.49 -16.46 -2.83
N THR A 204 11.51 -16.44 -3.68
CA THR A 204 12.78 -15.78 -3.39
C THR A 204 12.78 -14.36 -3.93
N ILE A 205 12.04 -14.10 -5.01
CA ILE A 205 12.14 -12.88 -5.78
C ILE A 205 10.75 -12.30 -5.96
N ILE A 206 10.66 -10.96 -5.92
CA ILE A 206 9.41 -10.22 -6.12
C ILE A 206 9.45 -9.29 -7.32
#